data_AF-A0A7S1EG18-F1
#
_entry.id   AF-A0A7S1EG18-F1
#
_cell.length_a   1.000
_cell.length_b   1.000
_cell.length_c   1.000
_cell.angle_alpha   90.00
_cell.angle_beta   90.00
_cell.angle_gamma   90.00
#
_symmetry.space_group_name_H-M   'P 1'
#
loop_
_entity.id
_entity.type
_entity.pdbx_description
1 polymer ?
#
loop_
_entity_poly.entity_id
_entity_poly.type
_entity_poly.pdbx_seq_one_letter_code
_entity_poly.pdbx_strand_id
1 'polypeptide(L)'
;GRSVPLETIATLQRDTGPVQINRELGSRYSVVIAKVSGRDLVGFVEEAKQKVGSAVQLPTGYRISWGGQFENQQRAAARLGLVVPLALGIIFMILFSTFGSVRQALLVLSNVPFALVGGIVGLWVTGEYLSVPA
;
A
#
# COMPACT_ATOMS: atom_id res chain seq x y z
N GLY A 1 -24.87 37.17 49.04
CA GLY A 1 -23.61 37.30 48.28
C GLY A 1 -23.76 38.40 47.25
N ARG A 2 -22.70 39.16 46.97
CA ARG A 2 -22.72 40.19 45.89
C ARG A 2 -22.35 39.54 44.56
N SER A 3 -23.07 39.89 43.50
CA SER A 3 -22.68 39.55 42.12
C SER A 3 -21.59 40.50 41.65
N VAL A 4 -20.50 39.95 41.08
CA VAL A 4 -19.37 40.71 40.55
C VAL A 4 -19.19 40.31 39.07
N PRO A 5 -18.94 41.27 38.15
CA PRO A 5 -18.66 40.96 36.75
C PRO A 5 -17.45 40.03 36.58
N LEU A 6 -17.55 39.06 35.66
CA LEU A 6 -16.52 38.05 35.39
C LEU A 6 -15.17 38.67 34.95
N GLU A 7 -15.23 39.80 34.26
CA GLU A 7 -14.07 40.59 33.84
C GLU A 7 -13.22 41.13 35.01
N THR A 8 -13.78 41.23 36.22
CA THR A 8 -13.05 41.69 37.42
C THR A 8 -12.11 40.62 37.98
N ILE A 9 -12.29 39.36 37.58
CA ILE A 9 -11.56 38.20 38.10
C ILE A 9 -10.91 37.32 37.01
N ALA A 10 -11.25 37.52 35.73
CA ALA A 10 -10.70 36.75 34.63
C ALA A 10 -10.60 37.59 33.33
N THR A 11 -9.54 37.38 32.57
CA THR A 11 -9.33 38.00 31.25
C THR A 11 -9.86 37.09 30.14
N LEU A 12 -10.84 37.56 29.38
CA LEU A 12 -11.38 36.85 28.22
C LEU A 12 -10.59 37.21 26.96
N GLN A 13 -9.93 36.22 26.36
CA GLN A 13 -9.24 36.37 25.07
C GLN A 13 -9.71 35.29 24.10
N ARG A 14 -9.89 35.67 22.83
CA ARG A 14 -10.10 34.69 21.77
C ARG A 14 -8.74 34.20 21.31
N ASP A 15 -8.53 32.89 21.38
CA ASP A 15 -7.30 32.24 20.93
C ASP A 15 -7.62 31.14 19.92
N THR A 16 -6.66 30.82 19.06
CA THR A 16 -6.78 29.75 18.08
C THR A 16 -6.13 28.49 18.63
N GLY A 17 -6.95 27.50 18.99
CA GLY A 17 -6.51 26.19 19.44
C GLY A 17 -6.64 25.11 18.36
N PRO A 18 -6.02 23.94 18.55
CA PRO A 18 -6.21 22.79 17.68
C PRO A 18 -7.67 22.32 17.76
N VAL A 19 -8.32 22.16 16.60
CA VAL A 19 -9.70 21.62 16.52
C VAL A 19 -9.74 20.15 16.97
N GLN A 20 -8.69 19.39 16.68
CA GLN A 20 -8.57 17.99 17.05
C GLN A 20 -7.10 17.58 17.15
N ILE A 21 -6.76 16.74 18.13
CA ILE A 21 -5.41 16.17 18.26
C ILE A 21 -5.50 14.65 18.03
N ASN A 22 -5.21 14.25 16.80
CA ASN A 22 -5.16 12.84 16.42
C ASN A 22 -3.85 12.21 16.88
N ARG A 23 -3.95 10.98 17.38
CA ARG A 23 -2.81 10.19 17.86
C ARG A 23 -2.91 8.77 17.34
N GLU A 24 -1.78 8.24 16.94
CA GLU A 24 -1.62 6.85 16.55
C GLU A 24 -0.36 6.32 17.25
N LEU A 25 -0.49 5.19 17.95
CA LEU A 25 0.59 4.59 18.74
C LEU A 25 1.28 5.58 19.69
N GLY A 26 0.51 6.48 20.31
CA GLY A 26 1.01 7.51 21.23
C GLY A 26 1.70 8.71 20.58
N SER A 27 1.90 8.71 19.26
CA SER A 27 2.46 9.85 18.52
C SER A 27 1.35 10.70 17.91
N ARG A 28 1.52 12.04 17.93
CA ARG A 28 0.63 12.95 17.21
C ARG A 28 0.91 12.86 15.72
N TYR A 29 -0.14 12.81 14.91
CA TYR A 29 0.00 12.78 13.46
C TYR A 29 -1.00 13.72 12.77
N SER A 30 -0.66 14.08 11.54
CA SER A 30 -1.57 14.75 10.61
C SER A 30 -1.64 13.93 9.34
N VAL A 31 -2.83 13.83 8.75
CA VAL A 31 -3.07 13.02 7.55
C VAL A 31 -3.23 13.92 6.33
N VAL A 32 -2.53 13.58 5.25
CA VAL A 32 -2.71 14.20 3.94
C VAL A 32 -3.35 13.14 3.05
N ILE A 33 -4.57 13.43 2.56
CA ILE A 33 -5.32 12.50 1.72
C ILE A 33 -5.13 12.89 0.26
N ALA A 34 -4.54 11.99 -0.53
CA ALA A 34 -4.45 12.12 -1.97
C ALA A 34 -5.34 11.06 -2.64
N LYS A 35 -6.32 11.51 -3.44
CA LYS A 35 -7.13 10.61 -4.26
C LYS A 35 -6.47 10.45 -5.62
N VAL A 36 -6.04 9.24 -5.94
CA VAL A 36 -5.41 8.91 -7.22
C VAL A 36 -6.49 8.43 -8.19
N SER A 37 -6.50 8.97 -9.40
CA SER A 37 -7.38 8.56 -10.48
C SER A 37 -6.66 8.64 -11.82
N GLY A 38 -7.02 7.79 -12.78
CA GLY A 38 -6.43 7.78 -14.13
C GLY A 38 -5.00 7.27 -14.23
N ARG A 39 -4.43 6.69 -13.16
CA ARG A 39 -3.10 6.06 -13.16
C ARG A 39 -2.99 4.99 -12.08
N ASP A 40 -1.90 4.23 -12.13
CA ASP A 40 -1.60 3.18 -11.17
C ASP A 40 -1.24 3.73 -9.78
N LEU A 41 -1.72 3.06 -8.73
CA LEU A 41 -1.55 3.49 -7.34
C LEU A 41 -0.09 3.33 -6.87
N VAL A 42 0.55 2.21 -7.22
CA VAL A 42 1.91 1.87 -6.76
C VAL A 42 2.93 2.87 -7.30
N GLY A 43 2.93 3.11 -8.60
CA GLY A 43 3.82 4.05 -9.28
C GLY A 43 3.57 5.49 -8.86
N PHE A 44 2.32 5.89 -8.61
CA PHE A 44 2.03 7.20 -8.02
C PHE A 44 2.71 7.34 -6.65
N VAL A 45 2.58 6.35 -5.76
CA VAL A 45 3.15 6.42 -4.40
C VAL A 45 4.68 6.40 -4.45
N GLU A 46 5.30 5.60 -5.33
CA GLU A 46 6.76 5.60 -5.49
C GLU A 46 7.29 6.93 -6.02
N GLU A 47 6.63 7.53 -7.01
CA GLU A 47 6.97 8.87 -7.49
C GLU A 47 6.81 9.93 -6.39
N ALA A 48 5.72 9.85 -5.62
CA ALA A 48 5.43 10.78 -4.54
C ALA A 48 6.46 10.65 -3.39
N LYS A 49 6.86 9.44 -3.02
CA LYS A 49 7.94 9.19 -2.05
C LYS A 49 9.24 9.86 -2.46
N GLN A 50 9.64 9.72 -3.73
CA GLN A 50 10.87 10.33 -4.24
C GLN A 50 10.81 11.86 -4.25
N LYS A 51 9.71 12.44 -4.73
CA LYS A 51 9.52 13.89 -4.78
C LYS A 51 9.41 14.51 -3.39
N VAL A 52 8.65 13.90 -2.48
CA VAL A 52 8.50 14.40 -1.11
C VAL A 52 9.82 14.25 -0.34
N GLY A 53 10.53 13.12 -0.50
CA GLY A 53 11.81 12.90 0.16
C GLY A 53 12.92 13.88 -0.26
N SER A 54 12.84 14.43 -1.48
CA SER A 54 13.79 15.43 -1.97
C SER A 54 13.37 16.87 -1.68
N ALA A 55 12.07 17.17 -1.72
CA ALA A 55 11.56 18.54 -1.56
C ALA A 55 11.26 18.92 -0.10
N VAL A 56 11.01 17.96 0.79
CA VAL A 56 10.57 18.22 2.17
C VAL A 56 11.63 17.80 3.17
N GLN A 57 12.19 18.78 3.88
CA GLN A 57 13.09 18.54 5.01
C GLN A 57 12.26 18.53 6.30
N LEU A 58 12.23 17.37 6.95
CA LEU A 58 11.48 17.18 8.19
C LEU A 58 12.35 17.62 9.39
N PRO A 59 11.79 18.40 10.32
CA PRO A 59 12.46 18.67 11.60
C PRO A 59 12.68 17.38 12.39
N THR A 60 13.65 17.41 13.32
CA THR A 60 13.95 16.26 14.19
C THR A 60 12.70 15.77 14.92
N GLY A 61 12.47 14.46 14.89
CA GLY A 61 11.33 13.81 15.55
C GLY A 61 10.07 13.63 14.69
N TYR A 62 10.06 14.14 13.45
CA TYR A 62 8.98 13.91 12.50
C TYR A 62 9.30 12.73 11.58
N ARG A 63 8.27 11.96 11.22
CA ARG A 63 8.35 10.85 10.27
C ARG A 63 7.16 10.89 9.32
N ILE A 64 7.38 10.53 8.06
CA ILE A 64 6.32 10.35 7.07
C ILE A 64 6.03 8.87 6.95
N SER A 65 4.74 8.51 6.98
CA SER A 65 4.26 7.16 6.70
C SER A 65 3.30 7.20 5.52
N TRP A 66 3.37 6.18 4.67
CA TRP A 66 2.49 6.01 3.51
C TRP A 66 1.57 4.82 3.77
N GLY A 67 0.28 5.09 3.91
CA GLY A 67 -0.73 4.07 4.23
C GLY A 67 -1.91 4.06 3.26
N GLY A 68 -2.97 3.35 3.64
CA GLY A 68 -4.21 3.24 2.86
C GLY A 68 -4.21 2.05 1.90
N GLN A 69 -4.85 2.21 0.73
CA GLN A 69 -4.98 1.12 -0.26
C GLN A 69 -3.63 0.57 -0.73
N PHE A 70 -2.59 1.40 -0.76
CA PHE A 70 -1.24 1.01 -1.13
C PHE A 70 -0.66 -0.05 -0.18
N GLU A 71 -0.88 0.09 1.13
CA GLU A 71 -0.41 -0.88 2.12
C GLU A 71 -1.08 -2.25 1.92
N ASN A 72 -2.40 -2.24 1.65
CA ASN A 72 -3.14 -3.45 1.35
C ASN A 72 -2.61 -4.13 0.07
N GLN A 73 -2.33 -3.34 -0.98
CA GLN A 73 -1.77 -3.83 -2.23
C GLN A 73 -0.36 -4.43 -2.04
N GLN A 74 0.51 -3.78 -1.26
CA GLN A 74 1.82 -4.34 -0.92
C GLN A 74 1.72 -5.65 -0.16
N ARG A 75 0.83 -5.71 0.83
CA ARG A 75 0.62 -6.91 1.65
C ARG A 75 0.12 -8.07 0.80
N ALA A 76 -0.80 -7.80 -0.13
CA ALA A 76 -1.29 -8.79 -1.09
C ALA A 76 -0.18 -9.25 -2.05
N ALA A 77 0.61 -8.33 -2.59
CA ALA A 77 1.75 -8.65 -3.47
C ALA A 77 2.81 -9.51 -2.76
N ALA A 78 3.14 -9.19 -1.50
CA ALA A 78 4.08 -9.98 -0.69
C ALA A 78 3.57 -11.42 -0.47
N ARG A 79 2.26 -11.56 -0.20
CA ARG A 79 1.63 -12.88 -0.07
C ARG A 79 1.71 -13.68 -1.38
N LEU A 80 1.40 -13.05 -2.52
CA LEU A 80 1.51 -13.71 -3.83
C LEU A 80 2.94 -14.12 -4.15
N GLY A 81 3.93 -13.29 -3.80
CA GLY A 81 5.34 -13.62 -3.95
C GLY A 81 5.77 -14.89 -3.21
N LEU A 82 5.08 -15.24 -2.13
CA LEU A 82 5.32 -16.48 -1.38
C LEU A 82 4.44 -17.65 -1.86
N VAL A 83 3.17 -17.39 -2.16
CA VAL A 83 2.20 -18.42 -2.54
C VAL A 83 2.45 -18.96 -3.95
N VAL A 84 2.85 -18.13 -4.90
CA VAL A 84 3.08 -18.55 -6.30
C VAL A 84 4.22 -19.57 -6.42
N PRO A 85 5.43 -19.35 -5.85
CA PRO A 85 6.48 -20.36 -5.87
C PRO A 85 6.09 -21.66 -5.15
N LEU A 86 5.37 -21.55 -4.03
CA LEU A 86 4.90 -22.71 -3.27
C LEU A 86 3.93 -23.56 -4.11
N ALA A 87 2.98 -22.92 -4.78
CA ALA A 87 2.04 -23.60 -5.67
C ALA A 87 2.75 -24.28 -6.85
N LEU A 88 3.71 -23.59 -7.49
CA LEU A 88 4.52 -24.18 -8.56
C LEU A 88 5.33 -25.38 -8.07
N GLY A 89 5.86 -25.33 -6.85
CA GLY A 89 6.56 -26.46 -6.22
C GLY A 89 5.63 -27.66 -5.97
N ILE A 90 4.42 -27.42 -5.48
CA ILE A 90 3.42 -28.49 -5.29
C ILE A 90 3.01 -29.11 -6.63
N ILE A 91 2.75 -28.28 -7.65
CA ILE A 91 2.43 -28.75 -9.01
C ILE A 91 3.58 -29.57 -9.58
N PHE A 92 4.83 -29.11 -9.43
CA PHE A 92 6.01 -29.87 -9.83
C PHE A 92 6.07 -31.24 -9.15
N MET A 93 5.81 -31.31 -7.84
CA MET A 93 5.84 -32.55 -7.09
C MET A 93 4.78 -33.55 -7.58
N ILE A 94 3.57 -33.07 -7.88
CA ILE A 94 2.50 -33.88 -8.45
C ILE A 94 2.88 -34.39 -9.85
N LEU A 95 3.38 -33.52 -10.72
CA LEU A 95 3.82 -33.90 -12.07
C LEU A 95 4.98 -34.90 -12.02
N PHE A 96 5.96 -34.68 -11.13
CA PHE A 96 7.07 -35.59 -10.93
C PHE A 96 6.59 -36.97 -10.46
N SER A 97 5.66 -37.03 -9.50
CA SER A 97 5.06 -38.29 -9.05
C SER A 97 4.25 -38.99 -10.15
N THR A 98 3.65 -38.24 -11.07
CA THR A 98 2.83 -38.79 -12.17
C THR A 98 3.71 -39.38 -13.28
N PHE A 99 4.77 -38.67 -13.65
CA PHE A 99 5.62 -39.03 -14.80
C PHE A 99 6.90 -39.78 -14.42
N GLY A 100 7.30 -39.75 -13.15
CA GLY A 100 8.58 -40.30 -12.67
C GLY A 100 9.81 -39.59 -13.27
N SER A 101 9.62 -38.48 -14.00
CA SER A 101 10.66 -37.82 -14.79
C SER A 101 10.67 -36.31 -14.58
N VAL A 102 11.80 -35.80 -14.07
CA VAL A 102 12.04 -34.37 -13.88
C VAL A 102 11.96 -33.60 -15.20
N ARG A 103 12.48 -34.19 -16.30
CA ARG A 103 12.44 -33.55 -17.63
C ARG A 103 11.01 -33.32 -18.10
N GLN A 104 10.13 -34.31 -17.93
CA GLN A 104 8.74 -34.20 -18.36
C GLN A 104 7.97 -33.18 -17.51
N ALA A 105 8.17 -33.18 -16.18
CA ALA A 105 7.56 -32.19 -15.29
C ALA A 105 7.98 -30.74 -15.63
N LEU A 106 9.27 -30.51 -15.90
CA LEU A 106 9.79 -29.19 -16.28
C LEU A 106 9.29 -28.74 -17.66
N LEU A 107 9.18 -29.64 -18.63
CA LEU A 107 8.62 -29.33 -19.95
C LEU A 107 7.18 -28.82 -19.83
N VAL A 108 6.36 -29.45 -18.99
CA VAL A 108 4.98 -29.00 -18.73
C VAL A 108 4.97 -27.64 -18.02
N LEU A 109 5.78 -27.48 -16.97
CA LEU A 109 5.91 -26.22 -16.23
C LEU A 109 6.41 -25.05 -17.10
N SER A 110 7.19 -25.34 -18.13
CA SER A 110 7.67 -24.33 -19.08
C SER A 110 6.53 -23.68 -19.88
N ASN A 111 5.36 -24.31 -19.98
CA ASN A 111 4.18 -23.70 -20.60
C ASN A 111 3.55 -22.57 -19.76
N VAL A 112 3.83 -22.53 -18.45
CA VAL A 112 3.23 -21.54 -17.54
C VAL A 112 3.64 -20.10 -17.89
N PRO A 113 4.93 -19.77 -18.12
CA PRO A 113 5.33 -18.46 -18.63
C PRO A 113 4.62 -18.05 -19.93
N PHE A 114 4.43 -18.97 -20.87
CA PHE A 114 3.73 -18.65 -22.13
C PHE A 114 2.26 -18.31 -21.91
N ALA A 115 1.59 -19.02 -21.00
CA ALA A 115 0.22 -18.71 -20.60
C ALA A 115 0.14 -17.33 -19.92
N LEU A 116 1.12 -16.97 -19.09
CA LEU A 116 1.18 -15.66 -18.43
C LEU A 116 1.32 -14.51 -19.43
N VAL A 117 2.13 -14.68 -20.48
CA VAL A 117 2.26 -13.66 -21.54
C VAL A 117 0.90 -13.39 -22.20
N GLY A 118 0.12 -14.45 -22.49
CA GLY A 118 -1.24 -14.29 -23.02
C GLY A 118 -2.16 -13.52 -22.08
N GLY A 119 -2.07 -13.79 -20.77
CA GLY A 119 -2.83 -13.06 -19.75
C GLY A 119 -2.46 -11.57 -19.66
N ILE A 120 -1.16 -11.25 -19.67
CA ILE A 120 -0.66 -9.85 -19.64
C ILE A 120 -1.11 -9.09 -20.89
N VAL A 121 -1.00 -9.71 -22.07
CA VAL A 121 -1.48 -9.09 -23.32
C VAL A 121 -3.00 -8.88 -23.27
N GLY A 122 -3.75 -9.82 -22.70
CA GLY A 122 -5.18 -9.68 -22.49
C GLY A 122 -5.54 -8.46 -21.63
N LEU A 123 -4.88 -8.30 -20.48
CA LEU A 123 -5.06 -7.14 -19.60
C LEU A 123 -4.68 -5.82 -20.29
N TRP A 124 -3.62 -5.84 -21.09
CA TRP A 124 -3.18 -4.65 -21.83
C TRP A 124 -4.22 -4.22 -22.88
N VAL A 125 -4.83 -5.17 -23.59
CA VAL A 125 -5.89 -4.90 -24.57
C VAL A 125 -7.16 -4.38 -23.90
N THR A 126 -7.52 -4.87 -22.70
CA THR A 126 -8.68 -4.38 -21.95
C THR A 126 -8.42 -3.05 -21.23
N GLY A 127 -7.16 -2.60 -21.15
CA GLY A 127 -6.77 -1.41 -20.41
C GLY A 127 -6.87 -1.60 -18.89
N GLU A 128 -6.91 -2.83 -18.41
CA GLU A 128 -6.95 -3.14 -16.98
C GLU A 128 -5.54 -3.17 -16.37
N TYR A 129 -5.45 -2.74 -15.11
CA TYR A 129 -4.21 -2.80 -14.36
C TYR A 129 -4.03 -4.16 -13.71
N LEU A 130 -2.78 -4.62 -13.63
CA LEU A 130 -2.43 -5.79 -12.82
C LEU A 130 -2.73 -5.48 -11.34
N SER A 131 -3.88 -5.93 -10.88
CA SER A 131 -4.38 -5.75 -9.53
C SER A 131 -4.78 -7.10 -8.95
N VAL A 132 -4.86 -7.19 -7.63
CA VAL A 132 -5.52 -8.33 -7.01
C VAL A 132 -7.01 -8.07 -7.14
N PRO A 133 -7.75 -8.83 -7.98
CA PRO A 133 -9.19 -8.69 -8.06
C PRO A 133 -9.75 -9.04 -6.68
N ALA A 134 -10.66 -8.21 -6.19
CA ALA A 134 -11.35 -8.45 -4.93
C ALA A 134 -12.20 -9.74 -4.99
#